data_AF-A0A2X4TGP4-F1
#
_entry.id   AF-A0A2X4TGP4-F1
#
_cell.length_a   1.000
_cell.length_b   1.000
_cell.length_c   1.000
_cell.angle_alpha   90.00
_cell.angle_beta   90.00
_cell.angle_gamma   90.00
#
_symmetry.space_group_name_H-M   'P 1'
#
loop_
_entity.id
_entity.type
_entity.pdbx_description
1 polymer ?
#
loop_
_entity_poly.entity_id
_entity_poly.type
_entity_poly.pdbx_seq_one_letter_code
_entity_poly.pdbx_strand_id
1 'polypeptide(L)' 'MTPHIAAVTRPAEAIEYISRTINQLERGEPVTGQVDRARGY' A
#
# COMPACT_ATOMS: atom_id res chain seq x y z
N MET A 1 -1.45 26.73 7.50
CA MET A 1 -2.30 25.57 7.81
C MET A 1 -3.00 25.15 6.53
N THR A 2 -3.04 23.85 6.23
CA THR A 2 -3.79 23.28 5.09
C THR A 2 -4.78 22.23 5.60
N PRO A 3 -5.91 21.97 4.91
CA PRO A 3 -6.95 21.05 5.38
C PRO A 3 -6.57 19.57 5.16
N HIS A 4 -5.38 19.15 5.60
CA HIS A 4 -4.87 17.77 5.47
C HIS A 4 -4.86 17.24 4.02
N ILE A 5 -4.55 18.10 3.05
CA ILE A 5 -4.49 17.76 1.61
C ILE A 5 -3.06 17.68 1.08
N ALA A 6 -2.08 17.43 1.96
CA ALA A 6 -0.67 17.36 1.58
C ALA A 6 -0.38 16.19 0.61
N ALA A 7 -1.05 15.06 0.82
CA ALA A 7 -1.06 13.91 -0.08
C ALA A 7 -2.39 13.17 0.09
N VAL A 8 -3.07 12.87 -1.00
CA VAL A 8 -4.32 12.10 -1.02
C VAL A 8 -4.10 10.82 -1.81
N THR A 9 -4.79 9.76 -1.42
CA THR A 9 -4.76 8.50 -2.17
C THR A 9 -5.29 8.73 -3.58
N ARG A 10 -4.49 8.35 -4.59
CA ARG A 10 -4.89 8.37 -6.00
C ARG A 10 -5.54 7.03 -6.35
N PRO A 11 -6.83 6.95 -6.68
CA PRO A 11 -7.52 5.67 -6.83
C PRO A 11 -6.90 4.75 -7.88
N ALA A 12 -6.50 5.28 -9.04
CA ALA A 12 -5.87 4.48 -10.09
C ALA A 12 -4.55 3.83 -9.65
N GLU A 13 -3.70 4.58 -8.94
CA GLU A 13 -2.43 4.08 -8.42
C GLU A 13 -2.64 3.07 -7.29
N ALA A 14 -3.64 3.30 -6.43
CA ALA A 14 -3.99 2.36 -5.37
C ALA A 14 -4.46 1.01 -5.93
N ILE A 15 -5.29 1.04 -6.98
CA ILE A 15 -5.73 -0.17 -7.69
C ILE A 15 -4.51 -0.92 -8.25
N GLU A 16 -3.63 -0.22 -8.96
CA GLU A 16 -2.41 -0.82 -9.51
C GLU A 16 -1.54 -1.47 -8.41
N TYR A 17 -1.30 -0.73 -7.32
CA TYR A 17 -0.49 -1.21 -6.20
C TYR A 17 -1.08 -2.47 -5.55
N ILE A 18 -2.40 -2.48 -5.29
CA ILE A 18 -3.08 -3.60 -4.64
C ILE A 18 -3.09 -4.81 -5.56
N SER A 19 -3.51 -4.67 -6.82
CA SER A 19 -3.55 -5.78 -7.77
C SER A 19 -2.16 -6.41 -7.98
N ARG A 20 -1.12 -5.58 -8.10
CA ARG A 20 0.27 -6.07 -8.18
C ARG A 20 0.68 -6.85 -6.93
N THR A 21 0.37 -6.33 -5.75
CA THR A 21 0.74 -6.97 -4.47
C THR A 21 0.04 -8.32 -4.30
N ILE A 22 -1.25 -8.43 -4.68
CA ILE A 22 -1.98 -9.69 -4.66
C ILE A 22 -1.30 -10.73 -5.56
N ASN A 23 -0.99 -10.37 -6.81
CA ASN A 23 -0.33 -11.28 -7.74
C ASN A 23 1.04 -11.78 -7.21
N GLN A 24 1.79 -10.91 -6.53
CA GLN A 24 3.07 -11.28 -5.90
C GLN A 24 2.86 -12.30 -4.78
N LEU A 25 1.88 -12.06 -3.90
CA LEU A 25 1.53 -12.99 -2.82
C LEU A 25 1.10 -14.36 -3.35
N GLU A 26 0.25 -14.40 -4.38
CA GLU A 26 -0.22 -15.65 -5.01
C GLU A 26 0.93 -16.46 -5.63
N ARG A 27 1.98 -15.79 -6.10
CA ARG A 27 3.20 -16.40 -6.66
C ARG A 27 4.24 -16.76 -5.60
N GLY A 28 3.99 -16.44 -4.32
CA GLY A 28 4.96 -16.63 -3.24
C GLY A 28 6.16 -15.69 -3.32
N GLU A 29 6.03 -14.56 -4.03
CA GLU A 29 7.08 -13.55 -4.13
C GLU A 29 7.13 -12.71 -2.85
N PRO A 30 8.34 -12.26 -2.42
CA PRO A 30 8.45 -11.35 -1.28
C PRO A 30 7.79 -10.00 -1.61
N VAL A 31 6.98 -9.49 -0.68
CA VAL A 31 6.29 -8.21 -0.81
C VAL A 31 6.83 -7.14 0.15
N THR A 32 6.53 -5.89 -0.14
CA THR A 32 6.88 -4.73 0.71
C THR A 32 5.62 -3.98 1.14
N GLY A 33 5.74 -3.06 2.10
CA GLY A 33 4.60 -2.28 2.61
C GLY A 33 3.70 -3.02 3.60
N GLN A 34 4.17 -4.14 4.16
CA GLN A 34 3.48 -4.84 5.25
C GLN A 34 3.74 -4.13 6.59
N VAL A 35 2.66 -3.82 7.30
CA VAL A 35 2.69 -3.20 8.64
C VAL A 35 3.18 -4.22 9.67
N ASP A 36 4.08 -3.78 10.55
CA ASP A 36 4.46 -4.53 11.74
C ASP A 36 3.54 -4.15 12.91
N ARG A 37 2.72 -5.10 13.35
CA ARG A 37 1.74 -4.90 14.42
C ARG A 37 2.37 -4.69 15.80
N ALA A 38 3.55 -5.25 16.06
CA ALA A 38 4.25 -5.06 17.33
C ALA A 38 4.89 -3.67 17.38
N ARG A 39 5.36 -3.19 16.22
CA ARG A 39 5.97 -1.87 16.07
C ARG A 39 4.94 -0.74 15.97
N GLY A 40 3.74 -1.04 15.45
CA GLY A 40 2.61 -0.11 15.33
C GLY A 40 2.58 0.69 14.02
N TYR A 41 3.42 0.35 13.03
CA TYR A 41 3.44 0.93 11.68
C TYR A 41 4.07 -0.02 10.66
#